data_AF-A0A969GAS2-F1
#
_entry.id   AF-A0A969GAS2-F1
#
_cell.length_a   1.000
_cell.length_b   1.000
_cell.length_c   1.000
_cell.angle_alpha   90.00
_cell.angle_beta   90.00
_cell.angle_gamma   90.00
#
_symmetry.space_group_name_H-M   'P 1'
#
loop_
_entity.id
_entity.type
_entity.pdbx_description
1 polymer ?
#
loop_
_entity_poly.entity_id
_entity_poly.type
_entity_poly.pdbx_seq_one_letter_code
_entity_poly.pdbx_strand_id
1 'polypeptide(L)'
;MYQRLRSVPLVNQAWLFLESLPPVKAEESLLLRVLVQLMVIVGIWATDIAGETNLSTWAIPLSIIGAAVSWYRRKKKNVALKFLLALGMLIMMASFFGNLLRNLNDTRLVLAELLIQLQVLHSFDLPRRKDLGYSMVIGLILLGVAGTISQTITFGLFIFFSSRSRYQY
;
A
#
# COMPACT_ATOMS: atom_id res chain seq x y z
N MET A 1 -38.57 10.53 -17.97
CA MET A 1 -38.42 10.77 -16.51
C MET A 1 -36.95 10.90 -16.11
N TYR A 2 -36.16 11.76 -16.80
CA TYR A 2 -34.73 12.01 -16.51
C TYR A 2 -34.41 13.53 -16.43
N GLN A 3 -35.42 14.39 -16.59
CA GLN A 3 -35.24 15.85 -16.70
C GLN A 3 -35.55 16.64 -15.41
N ARG A 4 -36.03 15.98 -14.34
CA ARG A 4 -36.55 16.67 -13.14
C ARG A 4 -35.59 16.79 -11.95
N LEU A 5 -34.36 16.29 -12.05
CA LEU A 5 -33.35 16.38 -10.99
C LEU A 5 -32.38 17.57 -11.18
N ARG A 6 -32.65 18.47 -12.12
CA ARG A 6 -31.75 19.57 -12.54
C ARG A 6 -32.09 20.94 -11.96
N SER A 7 -32.88 21.03 -10.89
CA SER A 7 -33.41 22.32 -10.39
C SER A 7 -33.11 22.62 -8.93
N VAL A 8 -32.09 22.00 -8.33
CA VAL A 8 -31.61 22.42 -7.00
C VAL A 8 -30.43 23.39 -7.19
N PRO A 9 -30.58 24.70 -6.91
CA PRO A 9 -29.55 25.70 -7.16
C PRO A 9 -28.25 25.42 -6.40
N LEU A 10 -28.34 24.79 -5.22
CA LEU A 10 -27.20 24.32 -4.42
C LEU A 10 -26.35 23.26 -5.14
N VAL A 11 -26.97 22.34 -5.88
CA VAL A 11 -26.26 21.27 -6.59
C VAL A 11 -25.51 21.84 -7.79
N ASN A 12 -26.12 22.77 -8.52
CA ASN A 12 -25.45 23.44 -9.65
C ASN A 12 -24.28 24.31 -9.19
N GLN A 13 -24.38 25.00 -8.04
CA GLN A 13 -23.27 25.74 -7.44
C GLN A 13 -22.12 24.82 -7.02
N ALA A 14 -22.44 23.65 -6.43
CA ALA A 14 -21.44 22.65 -6.08
C ALA A 14 -20.75 22.08 -7.33
N TRP A 15 -21.48 21.83 -8.41
CA TRP A 15 -20.90 21.39 -9.68
C TRP A 15 -19.98 22.44 -10.31
N LEU A 16 -20.42 23.70 -10.36
CA LEU A 16 -19.61 24.82 -10.86
C LEU A 16 -18.36 25.05 -10.00
N PHE A 17 -18.46 24.85 -8.68
CA PHE A 17 -17.31 24.88 -7.78
C PHE A 17 -16.33 23.74 -8.07
N LEU A 18 -16.81 22.51 -8.27
CA LEU A 18 -15.98 21.36 -8.63
C LEU A 18 -15.30 21.52 -10.00
N GLU A 19 -15.96 22.19 -10.94
CA GLU A 19 -15.47 22.42 -12.30
C GLU A 19 -14.46 23.58 -12.39
N SER A 20 -14.53 24.53 -11.44
CA SER A 20 -13.55 25.61 -11.28
C SER A 20 -12.30 25.21 -10.48
N LEU A 21 -12.26 24.00 -9.91
CA LEU A 21 -11.04 23.50 -9.29
C LEU A 21 -9.95 23.34 -10.36
N PRO A 22 -8.74 23.90 -10.14
CA PRO A 22 -7.66 23.82 -11.10
C PRO A 22 -7.40 22.36 -11.48
N PRO A 23 -7.19 22.06 -12.78
CA PRO A 23 -6.95 20.70 -13.23
C PRO A 23 -5.79 20.14 -12.42
N VAL A 24 -6.06 19.01 -11.80
CA VAL A 24 -5.12 18.31 -10.94
C VAL A 24 -3.83 18.09 -11.72
N LYS A 25 -2.78 18.85 -11.39
CA LYS A 25 -1.45 18.68 -11.98
C LYS A 25 -0.97 17.27 -11.63
N ALA A 26 -1.11 16.37 -12.60
CA ALA A 26 -0.50 15.07 -12.49
C ALA A 26 1.03 15.27 -12.43
N GLU A 27 1.72 14.50 -11.60
CA GLU A 27 3.15 14.72 -11.39
C GLU A 27 3.97 14.18 -12.59
N GLU A 28 4.69 15.08 -13.26
CA GLU A 28 5.49 14.78 -14.48
C GLU A 28 6.86 14.13 -14.15
N SER A 29 7.33 14.21 -12.89
CA SER A 29 8.67 13.74 -12.53
C SER A 29 8.73 12.21 -12.43
N LEU A 30 9.15 11.60 -13.54
CA LEU A 30 9.37 10.15 -13.66
C LEU A 30 10.37 9.64 -12.60
N LEU A 31 11.40 10.45 -12.28
CA LEU A 31 12.42 10.12 -11.29
C LEU A 31 11.85 9.91 -9.88
N LEU A 32 10.92 10.77 -9.43
CA LEU A 32 10.30 10.63 -8.11
C LEU A 32 9.46 9.34 -8.03
N ARG A 33 8.74 8.99 -9.10
CA ARG A 33 7.96 7.75 -9.18
C ARG A 33 8.86 6.52 -9.10
N VAL A 34 9.99 6.53 -9.80
CA VAL A 34 10.96 5.42 -9.77
C VAL A 34 11.59 5.29 -8.40
N LEU A 35 12.01 6.38 -7.77
CA LEU A 35 12.58 6.36 -6.42
C LEU A 35 11.59 5.83 -5.38
N VAL A 36 10.34 6.30 -5.41
CA VAL A 36 9.29 5.79 -4.52
C VAL A 36 9.03 4.31 -4.79
N GLN A 37 8.93 3.90 -6.06
CA GLN A 37 8.72 2.49 -6.41
C GLN A 37 9.88 1.60 -5.93
N LEU A 38 11.13 2.04 -6.07
CA LEU A 38 12.30 1.33 -5.55
C LEU A 38 12.23 1.20 -4.02
N MET A 39 11.88 2.28 -3.32
CA MET A 39 11.76 2.25 -1.87
C MET A 39 10.66 1.29 -1.41
N VAL A 40 9.56 1.22 -2.15
CA VAL A 40 8.45 0.29 -1.90
C VAL A 40 8.88 -1.15 -2.11
N ILE A 41 9.60 -1.43 -3.20
CA ILE A 41 10.14 -2.76 -3.47
C ILE A 41 11.08 -3.18 -2.34
N VAL A 42 11.97 -2.29 -1.89
CA VAL A 42 12.87 -2.54 -0.76
C VAL A 42 12.09 -2.80 0.53
N GLY A 43 11.05 -2.00 0.83
CA GLY A 43 10.22 -2.20 2.01
C GLY A 43 9.46 -3.52 2.01
N ILE A 44 8.87 -3.91 0.87
CA ILE A 44 8.22 -5.21 0.69
C ILE A 44 9.23 -6.34 0.86
N TRP A 45 10.39 -6.25 0.19
CA TRP A 45 11.40 -7.30 0.23
C TRP A 45 12.02 -7.48 1.61
N ALA A 46 12.33 -6.38 2.31
CA ALA A 46 12.84 -6.42 3.68
C ALA A 46 11.83 -7.05 4.65
N THR A 47 10.55 -6.71 4.50
CA THR A 47 9.47 -7.26 5.33
C THR A 47 9.26 -8.75 5.05
N ASP A 48 9.36 -9.18 3.80
CA ASP A 48 9.22 -10.58 3.38
C ASP A 48 10.36 -11.45 3.94
N ILE A 49 11.61 -10.97 3.84
CA ILE A 49 12.77 -11.62 4.45
C ILE A 49 12.63 -11.69 5.97
N ALA A 50 12.19 -10.60 6.60
CA ALA A 50 12.04 -10.56 8.05
C ALA A 50 10.88 -11.44 8.54
N GLY A 51 9.79 -11.55 7.78
CA GLY A 51 8.61 -12.32 8.17
C GLY A 51 8.59 -13.77 7.69
N GLU A 52 9.60 -14.22 6.94
CA GLU A 52 9.61 -15.51 6.22
C GLU A 52 8.32 -15.74 5.40
N THR A 53 7.75 -14.66 4.85
CA THR A 53 6.55 -14.75 4.03
C THR A 53 6.91 -15.00 2.57
N ASN A 54 5.94 -15.47 1.76
CA ASN A 54 6.07 -15.57 0.30
C ASN A 54 5.34 -14.43 -0.43
N LEU A 55 5.12 -13.30 0.26
CA LEU A 55 4.30 -12.19 -0.23
C LEU A 55 5.01 -11.43 -1.35
N SER A 56 6.34 -11.36 -1.32
CA SER A 56 7.11 -10.63 -2.35
C SER A 56 6.92 -11.18 -3.75
N THR A 57 6.71 -12.50 -3.88
CA THR A 57 6.60 -13.22 -5.16
C THR A 57 5.50 -12.67 -6.06
N TRP A 58 4.39 -12.21 -5.46
CA TRP A 58 3.27 -11.61 -6.18
C TRP A 58 3.14 -10.12 -5.95
N ALA A 59 3.47 -9.61 -4.75
CA ALA A 59 3.33 -8.19 -4.42
C ALA A 59 4.26 -7.28 -5.25
N ILE A 60 5.51 -7.72 -5.49
CA ILE A 60 6.47 -6.94 -6.27
C ILE A 60 6.00 -6.82 -7.73
N PRO A 61 5.72 -7.91 -8.47
CA PRO A 61 5.18 -7.81 -9.84
C PRO A 61 3.90 -6.99 -9.92
N LEU A 62 2.97 -7.19 -8.96
CA LEU A 62 1.67 -6.51 -8.98
C LEU A 62 1.83 -5.00 -8.75
N SER A 63 2.77 -4.57 -7.89
CA SER A 63 3.09 -3.15 -7.69
C SER A 63 3.68 -2.49 -8.95
N ILE A 64 4.53 -3.21 -9.69
CA ILE A 64 5.14 -2.73 -10.93
C ILE A 64 4.08 -2.59 -12.03
N ILE A 65 3.21 -3.60 -12.16
CA ILE A 65 2.06 -3.55 -13.08
C ILE A 65 1.14 -2.39 -12.70
N GLY A 66 0.88 -2.18 -11.40
CA GLY A 66 0.08 -1.06 -10.92
C GLY A 66 0.65 0.29 -11.28
N ALA A 67 1.96 0.49 -11.08
CA ALA A 67 2.66 1.70 -11.47
C ALA A 67 2.62 1.95 -13.00
N ALA A 68 2.80 0.89 -13.81
CA ALA A 68 2.73 0.98 -15.27
C ALA A 68 1.32 1.29 -15.79
N VAL A 69 0.29 0.63 -15.22
CA VAL A 69 -1.12 0.88 -15.53
C VAL A 69 -1.52 2.30 -15.12
N SER A 70 -1.07 2.77 -13.95
CA SER A 70 -1.27 4.15 -13.49
C SER A 70 -0.68 5.16 -14.46
N TRP A 71 0.54 4.92 -14.96
CA TRP A 71 1.20 5.77 -15.96
C TRP A 71 0.42 5.83 -17.28
N TYR A 72 0.03 4.68 -17.82
CA TYR A 72 -0.72 4.60 -19.07
C TYR A 72 -2.11 5.24 -18.97
N ARG A 73 -2.76 5.15 -17.80
CA ARG A 73 -4.12 5.67 -17.57
C ARG A 73 -4.16 7.12 -17.08
N ARG A 74 -3.02 7.80 -16.92
CA ARG A 74 -2.89 9.20 -16.45
C ARG A 74 -3.82 10.20 -17.17
N LYS A 75 -4.13 9.98 -18.45
CA LYS A 75 -4.97 10.86 -19.27
C LYS A 75 -6.45 10.44 -19.37
N LYS A 76 -6.85 9.29 -18.82
CA LYS A 76 -8.24 8.79 -18.88
C LYS A 76 -8.85 8.70 -17.48
N LYS A 77 -9.90 9.49 -17.21
CA LYS A 77 -10.70 9.41 -15.99
C LYS A 77 -11.57 8.14 -16.02
N ASN A 78 -11.03 7.01 -15.57
CA ASN A 78 -11.79 5.75 -15.53
C ASN A 78 -12.34 5.51 -14.11
N VAL A 79 -13.54 6.01 -13.84
CA VAL A 79 -14.20 5.93 -12.52
C VAL A 79 -14.41 4.46 -12.10
N ALA A 80 -14.67 3.56 -13.05
CA ALA A 80 -14.86 2.13 -12.79
C ALA A 80 -13.62 1.47 -12.16
N LEU A 81 -12.41 1.84 -12.62
CA LEU A 81 -11.17 1.31 -12.05
C LEU A 81 -10.99 1.78 -10.60
N LYS A 82 -11.25 3.07 -10.34
CA LYS A 82 -11.14 3.64 -9.00
C LYS A 82 -12.14 2.99 -8.04
N PHE A 83 -13.35 2.73 -8.52
CA PHE A 83 -14.36 2.01 -7.75
C PHE A 83 -13.93 0.58 -7.43
N LEU A 84 -13.37 -0.15 -8.42
CA LEU A 84 -12.83 -1.49 -8.20
C LEU A 84 -11.66 -1.50 -7.21
N LEU A 85 -10.74 -0.53 -7.30
CA LEU A 85 -9.62 -0.39 -6.37
C LEU A 85 -10.09 -0.06 -4.95
N ALA A 86 -11.08 0.84 -4.81
CA ALA A 86 -11.68 1.16 -3.52
C ALA A 86 -12.35 -0.06 -2.88
N LEU A 87 -13.07 -0.86 -3.68
CA LEU A 87 -13.65 -2.11 -3.21
C LEU A 87 -12.57 -3.12 -2.80
N GLY A 88 -11.48 -3.22 -3.57
CA GLY A 88 -10.33 -4.03 -3.23
C GLY A 88 -9.70 -3.63 -1.89
N MET A 89 -9.53 -2.33 -1.63
CA MET A 89 -9.02 -1.83 -0.35
C MET A 89 -9.92 -2.20 0.84
N LEU A 90 -11.24 -2.13 0.68
CA LEU A 90 -12.19 -2.55 1.71
C LEU A 90 -12.10 -4.05 2.00
N ILE A 91 -11.96 -4.88 0.97
CA ILE A 91 -11.82 -6.33 1.12
C ILE A 91 -10.51 -6.67 1.85
N MET A 92 -9.39 -6.05 1.47
CA MET A 92 -8.10 -6.27 2.14
C MET A 92 -8.17 -5.85 3.61
N MET A 93 -8.83 -4.73 3.91
CA MET A 93 -9.04 -4.29 5.29
C MET A 93 -9.91 -5.25 6.08
N ALA A 94 -10.99 -5.80 5.50
CA ALA A 94 -11.81 -6.81 6.15
C ALA A 94 -11.02 -8.11 6.42
N SER A 95 -10.18 -8.53 5.46
CA SER A 95 -9.28 -9.67 5.63
C SER A 95 -8.28 -9.45 6.76
N PHE A 96 -7.73 -8.25 6.88
CA PHE A 96 -6.85 -7.88 7.99
C PHE A 96 -7.52 -8.02 9.35
N PHE A 97 -8.74 -7.51 9.52
CA PHE A 97 -9.47 -7.68 10.78
C PHE A 97 -9.71 -9.17 11.11
N GLY A 98 -10.02 -9.98 10.09
CA GLY A 98 -10.16 -11.43 10.25
C GLY A 98 -8.86 -12.11 10.68
N ASN A 99 -7.73 -11.74 10.08
CA ASN A 99 -6.41 -12.27 10.43
C ASN A 99 -5.92 -11.77 11.80
N LEU A 100 -6.22 -10.52 12.15
CA LEU A 100 -5.88 -9.94 13.45
C LEU A 100 -6.58 -10.66 14.61
N LEU A 101 -7.87 -10.98 14.44
CA LEU A 101 -8.65 -11.73 15.44
C LEU A 101 -8.17 -13.18 15.60
N ARG A 102 -7.54 -13.75 14.57
CA ARG A 102 -7.00 -15.12 14.61
C ARG A 102 -5.55 -15.18 15.11
N ASN A 103 -4.74 -14.17 14.82
CA ASN A 103 -3.29 -14.16 15.08
C ASN A 103 -2.88 -13.00 15.99
N LEU A 104 -3.34 -13.03 17.25
CA LEU A 104 -3.00 -12.00 18.25
C LEU A 104 -1.53 -12.02 18.69
N ASN A 105 -0.83 -13.14 18.54
CA ASN A 105 0.59 -13.24 18.89
C ASN A 105 1.50 -12.50 17.92
N ASP A 106 1.16 -12.46 16.63
CA ASP A 106 2.02 -11.93 15.56
C ASP A 106 1.38 -10.73 14.85
N THR A 107 0.79 -9.82 15.62
CA THR A 107 0.14 -8.59 15.13
C THR A 107 1.04 -7.74 14.22
N ARG A 108 2.36 -7.75 14.43
CA ARG A 108 3.34 -7.07 13.57
C ARG A 108 3.36 -7.63 12.14
N LEU A 109 3.26 -8.94 12.00
CA LEU A 109 3.27 -9.64 10.71
C LEU A 109 1.95 -9.42 9.97
N VAL A 110 0.83 -9.47 10.70
CA VAL A 110 -0.51 -9.14 10.16
C VAL A 110 -0.57 -7.68 9.70
N LEU A 111 0.02 -6.74 10.45
CA LEU A 111 0.09 -5.34 10.05
C LEU A 111 0.97 -5.14 8.81
N ALA A 112 2.13 -5.80 8.76
CA ALA A 112 3.00 -5.82 7.57
C ALA A 112 2.25 -6.29 6.32
N GLU A 113 1.51 -7.38 6.42
CA GLU A 113 0.71 -7.93 5.32
C GLU A 113 -0.32 -6.90 4.80
N LEU A 114 -1.08 -6.27 5.69
CA LEU A 114 -2.03 -5.21 5.33
C LEU A 114 -1.33 -4.05 4.61
N LEU A 115 -0.19 -3.59 5.15
CA LEU A 115 0.55 -2.48 4.56
C LEU A 115 1.07 -2.81 3.17
N ILE A 116 1.55 -4.04 2.93
CA ILE A 116 1.95 -4.51 1.60
C ILE A 116 0.75 -4.54 0.65
N GLN A 117 -0.38 -5.12 1.06
CA GLN A 117 -1.59 -5.20 0.24
C GLN A 117 -2.12 -3.81 -0.13
N LEU A 118 -2.19 -2.90 0.84
CA LEU A 118 -2.58 -1.52 0.62
C LEU A 118 -1.58 -0.81 -0.30
N GLN A 119 -0.29 -1.04 -0.13
CA GLN A 119 0.73 -0.42 -0.95
C GLN A 119 0.62 -0.84 -2.41
N VAL A 120 0.39 -2.14 -2.65
CA VAL A 120 0.17 -2.68 -4.00
C VAL A 120 -1.08 -2.08 -4.63
N LEU A 121 -2.20 -2.01 -3.90
CA LEU A 121 -3.43 -1.36 -4.37
C LEU A 121 -3.22 0.14 -4.65
N HIS A 122 -2.47 0.82 -3.78
CA HIS A 122 -2.16 2.23 -3.91
C HIS A 122 -1.27 2.49 -5.14
N SER A 123 -0.37 1.55 -5.51
CA SER A 123 0.41 1.64 -6.75
C SER A 123 -0.46 1.75 -8.01
N PHE A 124 -1.69 1.20 -8.00
CA PHE A 124 -2.63 1.33 -9.12
C PHE A 124 -3.32 2.72 -9.20
N ASP A 125 -3.48 3.44 -8.09
CA ASP A 125 -4.16 4.75 -8.03
C ASP A 125 -3.19 5.91 -7.77
N LEU A 126 -2.04 5.95 -8.46
CA LEU A 126 -1.04 7.05 -8.37
C LEU A 126 -1.16 8.17 -9.45
N PRO A 127 -2.27 8.89 -9.68
CA PRO A 127 -2.27 10.03 -10.61
C PRO A 127 -1.77 11.35 -9.99
N ARG A 128 -1.69 11.48 -8.66
CA ARG A 128 -1.48 12.75 -7.94
C ARG A 128 -0.19 12.78 -7.13
N ARG A 129 0.46 13.97 -7.06
CA ARG A 129 1.68 14.22 -6.27
C ARG A 129 1.55 13.88 -4.79
N LYS A 130 0.37 14.12 -4.22
CA LYS A 130 0.09 13.81 -2.81
C LYS A 130 0.10 12.30 -2.56
N ASP A 131 -0.29 11.50 -3.55
CA ASP A 131 -0.39 10.04 -3.46
C ASP A 131 1.01 9.40 -3.41
N LEU A 132 2.01 10.00 -4.08
CA LEU A 132 3.40 9.56 -3.97
C LEU A 132 3.97 9.74 -2.55
N GLY A 133 3.59 10.83 -1.87
CA GLY A 133 3.99 11.06 -0.48
C GLY A 133 3.46 10.00 0.47
N TYR A 134 2.19 9.57 0.30
CA TYR A 134 1.61 8.49 1.10
C TYR A 134 2.32 7.16 0.85
N SER A 135 2.61 6.82 -0.41
CA SER A 135 3.38 5.62 -0.73
C SER A 135 4.79 5.63 -0.14
N MET A 136 5.44 6.79 -0.04
CA MET A 136 6.74 6.93 0.61
C MET A 136 6.64 6.65 2.12
N VAL A 137 5.66 7.24 2.79
CA VAL A 137 5.44 7.03 4.23
C VAL A 137 5.12 5.56 4.53
N ILE A 138 4.23 4.92 3.75
CA ILE A 138 3.91 3.51 3.92
C ILE A 138 5.15 2.62 3.70
N GLY A 139 5.99 2.94 2.70
CA GLY A 139 7.26 2.24 2.48
C GLY A 139 8.24 2.36 3.65
N LEU A 140 8.34 3.55 4.27
CA LEU A 140 9.15 3.75 5.48
C LEU A 140 8.58 2.99 6.69
N ILE A 141 7.25 2.93 6.83
CA ILE A 141 6.60 2.14 7.88
C ILE A 141 6.93 0.66 7.70
N LEU A 142 6.85 0.13 6.47
CA LEU A 142 7.24 -1.26 6.17
C LEU A 142 8.69 -1.53 6.55
N LEU A 143 9.62 -0.62 6.21
CA LEU A 143 11.02 -0.75 6.61
C LEU A 143 11.19 -0.78 8.13
N GLY A 144 10.44 0.06 8.86
CA GLY A 144 10.43 0.07 10.33
C GLY A 144 9.89 -1.25 10.92
N VAL A 145 8.78 -1.75 10.40
CA VAL A 145 8.19 -3.03 10.82
C VAL A 145 9.17 -4.18 10.56
N ALA A 146 9.77 -4.24 9.36
CA ALA A 146 10.79 -5.23 9.00
C ALA A 146 11.97 -5.20 9.99
N GLY A 147 12.44 -4.00 10.37
CA GLY A 147 13.51 -3.85 11.37
C GLY A 147 13.14 -4.45 12.72
N THR A 148 11.92 -4.22 13.22
CA THR A 148 11.48 -4.78 14.50
C THR A 148 11.32 -6.31 14.48
N ILE A 149 10.85 -6.86 13.36
CA ILE A 149 10.72 -8.30 13.18
C ILE A 149 12.11 -8.94 13.12
N SER A 150 13.04 -8.35 12.35
CA SER A 150 14.42 -8.82 12.23
C SER A 150 15.18 -8.86 13.57
N GLN A 151 14.98 -7.86 14.44
CA GLN A 151 15.55 -7.88 15.79
C GLN A 151 15.01 -9.04 16.64
N THR A 152 13.72 -9.34 16.52
CA THR A 152 13.08 -10.44 17.26
C THR A 152 13.71 -11.79 16.86
N ILE A 153 13.96 -12.00 15.56
CA ILE A 153 14.61 -13.23 15.05
C ILE A 153 16.06 -13.31 15.52
N THR A 154 16.81 -12.21 15.40
CA THR A 154 18.22 -12.16 15.83
C THR A 154 18.37 -12.51 17.31
N PHE A 155 17.47 -11.99 18.16
CA PHE A 155 17.44 -12.33 19.58
C PHE A 155 17.06 -13.79 19.84
N GLY A 156 16.08 -14.33 19.11
CA GLY A 156 15.72 -15.74 19.18
C GLY A 156 16.89 -16.67 18.82
N LEU A 157 17.61 -16.36 17.75
CA LEU A 157 18.82 -17.09 17.33
C LEU A 157 19.92 -17.03 18.39
N PHE A 158 20.13 -15.87 19.02
CA PHE A 158 21.10 -15.71 20.11
C PHE A 158 20.76 -16.60 21.32
N ILE A 159 19.50 -16.66 21.74
CA ILE A 159 19.06 -17.56 22.82
C ILE A 159 19.24 -19.03 22.42
N PHE A 160 18.88 -19.40 21.19
CA PHE A 160 19.02 -20.78 20.73
C PHE A 160 20.50 -21.24 20.70
N PHE A 161 21.39 -20.40 20.18
CA PHE A 161 22.82 -20.70 20.13
C PHE A 161 23.45 -20.76 21.53
N SER A 162 23.11 -19.81 22.40
CA SER A 162 23.59 -19.80 23.80
C SER A 162 23.00 -20.93 24.65
N SER A 163 21.77 -21.36 24.36
CA SER A 163 21.15 -22.56 24.95
C SER A 163 21.93 -23.82 24.61
N ARG A 164 22.33 -24.01 23.34
CA ARG A 164 23.06 -25.19 22.88
C ARG A 164 24.45 -25.34 23.50
N SER A 165 25.07 -24.22 23.89
CA SER A 165 26.36 -24.21 24.60
C SER A 165 26.30 -24.73 26.04
N ARG A 166 25.11 -24.81 26.67
CA ARG A 166 24.97 -25.19 28.09
C ARG A 166 24.63 -26.67 28.33
N TYR A 167 24.40 -27.46 27.28
CA TYR A 167 24.12 -28.90 27.38
C TYR A 167 25.36 -29.79 27.15
N GLN A 168 26.57 -29.22 27.17
CA GLN A 168 27.82 -29.96 27.00
C GLN A 168 28.69 -30.04 28.26
N TYR A 169 28.14 -29.76 29.44
CA TYR A 169 28.79 -30.00 30.73
C TYR A 169 27.81 -30.65 31.71
#